data_AF-A0A8T0C5M1-F1
#
_entry.id   AF-A0A8T0C5M1-F1
#
_cell.length_a   1.000
_cell.length_b   1.000
_cell.length_c   1.000
_cell.angle_alpha   90.00
_cell.angle_beta   90.00
_cell.angle_gamma   90.00
#
_symmetry.space_group_name_H-M   'P 1'
#
loop_
_entity.id
_entity.type
_entity.pdbx_description
1 polymer ?
#
loop_
_entity_poly.entity_id
_entity_poly.type
_entity_poly.pdbx_seq_one_letter_code
_entity_poly.pdbx_strand_id
1 'polypeptide(L)'
;MVLFTPVVFAHQHTSFGVHGLALVNVEHKIIASHLPLPRGMHARQLIFEVQAQEQQQKSLMRLINSNSLVTFAPRAFELDKLRSGELVRVNGHVYQGHFERGGVQALTGLTLKVKEILLDEPVALADNGHYYVIPLTMNDCLLVHKIGHLPSFDQLIHAKCRDQTTLPRLLDSATDKPLDKITALRIQFVRSLYLETQDFIEP
;
A
#
# COMPACT_ATOMS: atom_id res chain seq x y z
N MET A 1 -28.97 20.47 40.18
CA MET A 1 -27.72 19.71 39.98
C MET A 1 -27.65 19.36 38.50
N VAL A 2 -26.91 20.12 37.71
CA VAL A 2 -26.76 19.90 36.26
C VAL A 2 -25.39 19.25 36.04
N LEU A 3 -25.40 17.99 35.65
CA LEU A 3 -24.20 17.23 35.27
C LEU A 3 -23.76 17.69 33.88
N PHE A 4 -22.67 18.44 33.80
CA PHE A 4 -21.96 18.67 32.55
C PHE A 4 -21.11 17.43 32.26
N THR A 5 -21.51 16.66 31.25
CA THR A 5 -20.64 15.68 30.62
C THR A 5 -19.59 16.43 29.78
N PRO A 6 -18.28 16.17 29.97
CA PRO A 6 -17.29 16.75 29.08
C PRO A 6 -17.42 16.06 27.72
N VAL A 7 -17.68 16.85 26.68
CA VAL A 7 -17.45 16.42 25.31
C VAL A 7 -15.94 16.29 25.16
N VAL A 8 -15.46 15.05 25.12
CA VAL A 8 -14.08 14.76 24.72
C VAL A 8 -14.02 15.10 23.23
N PHE A 9 -13.49 16.28 22.90
CA PHE A 9 -13.03 16.56 21.55
C PHE A 9 -11.88 15.58 21.27
N ALA A 10 -12.17 14.53 20.50
CA ALA A 10 -11.13 13.74 19.88
C ALA A 10 -10.26 14.72 19.08
N HIS A 11 -8.97 14.81 19.42
CA HIS A 11 -8.01 15.57 18.63
C HIS A 11 -8.06 15.04 17.19
N GLN A 12 -8.61 15.84 16.27
CA GLN A 12 -8.45 15.60 14.84
C GLN A 12 -6.98 15.84 14.50
N HIS A 13 -6.18 14.79 14.59
CA HIS A 13 -4.89 14.76 13.91
C HIS A 13 -5.19 14.88 12.42
N THR A 14 -4.77 15.98 11.79
CA THR A 14 -5.05 16.22 10.37
C THR A 14 -4.34 15.16 9.54
N SER A 15 -5.09 14.39 8.74
CA SER A 15 -4.51 13.45 7.78
C SER A 15 -3.99 14.13 6.50
N PHE A 16 -3.73 15.44 6.56
CA PHE A 16 -3.27 16.26 5.45
C PHE A 16 -1.75 16.21 5.31
N GLY A 17 -1.26 15.65 4.21
CA GLY A 17 0.18 15.58 3.96
C GLY A 17 0.51 14.97 2.60
N VAL A 18 1.80 14.76 2.36
CA VAL A 18 2.27 13.99 1.20
C VAL A 18 2.26 12.52 1.58
N HIS A 19 1.43 11.74 0.91
CA HIS A 19 1.27 10.31 1.14
C HIS A 19 1.92 9.55 -0.02
N GLY A 20 3.23 9.32 0.07
CA GLY A 20 3.99 8.59 -0.95
C GLY A 20 3.40 7.20 -1.19
N LEU A 21 3.46 6.74 -2.45
CA LEU A 21 2.90 5.45 -2.85
C LEU A 21 3.97 4.61 -3.57
N ALA A 22 4.10 3.32 -3.25
CA ALA A 22 4.71 2.35 -4.14
C ALA A 22 3.68 1.91 -5.20
N LEU A 23 4.09 1.87 -6.47
CA LEU A 23 3.25 1.43 -7.58
C LEU A 23 3.71 0.07 -8.09
N VAL A 24 2.80 -0.90 -8.10
CA VAL A 24 3.06 -2.26 -8.58
C VAL A 24 2.03 -2.67 -9.62
N ASN A 25 2.36 -3.68 -10.42
CA ASN A 25 1.48 -4.22 -11.45
C ASN A 25 1.22 -5.72 -11.22
N VAL A 26 -0.06 -6.08 -11.19
CA VAL A 26 -0.54 -7.47 -11.21
C VAL A 26 -1.63 -7.59 -12.26
N GLU A 27 -1.40 -8.43 -13.27
CA GLU A 27 -2.38 -8.71 -14.34
C GLU A 27 -3.02 -7.45 -14.97
N HIS A 28 -2.21 -6.42 -15.26
CA HIS A 28 -2.63 -5.13 -15.84
C HIS A 28 -3.39 -4.19 -14.90
N LYS A 29 -3.56 -4.56 -13.63
CA LYS A 29 -4.03 -3.66 -12.58
C LYS A 29 -2.84 -2.95 -11.95
N ILE A 30 -2.90 -1.62 -11.92
CA ILE A 30 -1.92 -0.82 -11.18
C ILE A 30 -2.42 -0.70 -9.75
N ILE A 31 -1.65 -1.24 -8.83
CA ILE A 31 -1.94 -1.17 -7.41
C ILE A 31 -1.03 -0.11 -6.80
N ALA A 32 -1.62 0.83 -6.08
CA ALA A 32 -0.92 1.79 -5.26
C ALA A 32 -0.94 1.32 -3.81
N SER A 33 0.24 1.12 -3.23
CA SER A 33 0.44 0.91 -1.81
C SER A 33 0.90 2.22 -1.20
N HIS A 34 0.19 2.75 -0.21
CA HIS A 34 0.75 3.80 0.65
C HIS A 34 2.08 3.32 1.22
N LEU A 35 3.02 4.23 1.43
CA LEU A 35 4.29 3.99 2.14
C LEU A 35 4.06 4.31 3.63
N PRO A 36 3.56 3.36 4.45
CA PRO A 36 3.26 3.63 5.84
C PRO A 36 4.54 3.87 6.64
N LEU A 37 4.41 4.65 7.71
CA LEU A 37 5.39 4.68 8.79
C LEU A 37 4.82 3.93 10.00
N PRO A 38 5.65 3.38 10.91
CA PRO A 38 5.17 2.61 12.06
C PRO A 38 4.26 3.39 13.02
N ARG A 39 4.33 4.73 13.01
CA ARG A 39 3.63 5.62 13.95
C ARG A 39 3.18 6.92 13.27
N GLY A 40 2.29 7.66 13.94
CA GLY A 40 1.83 8.97 13.49
C GLY A 40 0.77 8.91 12.39
N MET A 41 0.59 10.01 11.67
CA MET A 41 -0.46 10.15 10.65
C MET A 41 -0.29 9.23 9.42
N HIS A 42 0.88 8.59 9.29
CA HIS A 42 1.20 7.62 8.24
C HIS A 42 1.05 6.16 8.69
N ALA A 43 0.63 5.90 9.93
CA ALA A 43 0.47 4.56 10.51
C ALA A 43 -0.77 3.82 9.99
N ARG A 44 -0.85 3.63 8.68
CA ARG A 44 -1.97 2.97 8.03
C ARG A 44 -1.57 2.29 6.74
N GLN A 45 -1.92 1.02 6.61
CA GLN A 45 -1.79 0.24 5.39
C GLN A 45 -3.00 0.50 4.50
N LEU A 46 -2.79 1.35 3.49
CA LEU A 46 -3.80 1.69 2.51
C LEU A 46 -3.36 1.21 1.14
N ILE A 47 -4.15 0.33 0.54
CA ILE A 47 -3.88 -0.26 -0.76
C ILE A 47 -5.11 -0.08 -1.64
N PHE A 48 -4.89 0.37 -2.87
CA PHE A 48 -5.99 0.69 -3.77
C PHE A 48 -5.58 0.52 -5.23
N GLU A 49 -6.55 0.15 -6.06
CA GLU A 49 -6.38 0.11 -7.50
C GLU A 49 -6.47 1.53 -8.08
N VAL A 50 -5.57 1.85 -9.00
CA VAL A 50 -5.54 3.12 -9.72
C VAL A 50 -5.49 2.93 -11.22
N GLN A 51 -5.94 3.94 -11.95
CA GLN A 51 -5.73 4.05 -13.39
C GLN A 51 -5.27 5.46 -13.74
N ALA A 52 -4.30 5.57 -14.65
CA ALA A 52 -3.95 6.81 -15.30
C ALA A 52 -4.85 7.06 -16.53
N GLN A 53 -4.72 8.24 -17.14
CA GLN A 53 -5.29 8.49 -18.46
C GLN A 53 -4.62 7.59 -19.50
N GLU A 54 -5.33 7.21 -20.56
CA GLU A 54 -4.89 6.18 -21.52
C GLU A 54 -3.47 6.42 -22.09
N GLN A 55 -3.16 7.66 -22.45
CA GLN A 55 -1.84 8.03 -22.98
C GLN A 55 -0.72 7.84 -21.94
N GLN A 56 -1.00 8.10 -20.65
CA GLN A 56 -0.04 7.96 -19.56
C GLN A 56 0.00 6.55 -18.98
N GLN A 57 -1.08 5.78 -19.10
CA GLN A 57 -1.22 4.41 -18.59
C GLN A 57 -0.13 3.49 -19.15
N LYS A 58 0.09 3.52 -20.47
CA LYS A 58 1.11 2.68 -21.12
C LYS A 58 2.53 2.99 -20.63
N SER A 59 2.86 4.28 -20.50
CA SER A 59 4.16 4.74 -20.01
C SER A 59 4.37 4.36 -18.55
N LEU A 60 3.35 4.52 -17.71
CA LEU A 60 3.38 4.14 -16.31
C LEU A 60 3.56 2.63 -16.13
N MET A 61 2.79 1.82 -16.87
CA MET A 61 2.91 0.36 -16.87
C MET A 61 4.31 -0.11 -17.29
N ARG A 62 4.89 0.52 -18.31
CA ARG A 62 6.27 0.23 -18.73
C ARG A 62 7.26 0.53 -17.61
N LEU A 63 7.13 1.69 -16.95
CA LEU A 63 7.99 2.04 -15.83
C LEU A 63 7.89 1.03 -14.69
N ILE A 64 6.68 0.68 -14.27
CA ILE A 64 6.44 -0.27 -13.18
C ILE A 64 7.04 -1.65 -13.51
N ASN A 65 6.90 -2.12 -14.76
CA ASN A 65 7.39 -3.44 -15.15
C ASN A 65 8.91 -3.50 -15.40
N SER A 66 9.57 -2.36 -15.65
CA SER A 66 10.99 -2.31 -16.00
C SER A 66 11.90 -1.85 -14.86
N ASN A 67 11.36 -1.54 -13.68
CA ASN A 67 12.13 -1.05 -12.54
C ASN A 67 11.78 -1.86 -11.30
N SER A 68 12.75 -2.06 -10.40
CA SER A 68 12.55 -2.79 -9.13
C SER A 68 11.65 -2.04 -8.16
N LEU A 69 11.64 -0.71 -8.23
CA LEU A 69 10.78 0.16 -7.43
C LEU A 69 10.34 1.34 -8.29
N VAL A 70 9.04 1.62 -8.27
CA VAL A 70 8.46 2.85 -8.80
C VAL A 70 7.62 3.47 -7.69
N THR A 71 7.89 4.73 -7.39
CA THR A 71 7.11 5.48 -6.40
C THR A 71 6.37 6.63 -7.05
N PHE A 72 5.23 7.00 -6.46
CA PHE A 72 4.45 8.17 -6.81
C PHE A 72 4.45 9.13 -5.63
N ALA A 73 4.88 10.36 -5.89
CA ALA A 73 4.82 11.47 -4.94
C ALA A 73 3.60 12.33 -5.29
N PRO A 74 2.47 12.18 -4.58
CA PRO A 74 1.32 13.04 -4.77
C PRO A 74 1.59 14.44 -4.25
N ARG A 75 0.85 15.42 -4.78
CA ARG A 75 0.64 16.70 -4.06
C ARG A 75 -0.06 16.41 -2.73
N ALA A 76 0.15 17.26 -1.74
CA ALA A 76 -0.47 17.07 -0.43
C ALA A 76 -2.00 16.98 -0.51
N PHE A 77 -2.59 16.05 0.22
CA PHE A 77 -4.04 15.83 0.30
C PHE A 77 -4.42 15.24 1.66
N GLU A 78 -5.71 15.25 1.99
CA GLU A 78 -6.24 14.59 3.18
C GLU A 78 -6.43 13.10 2.91
N LEU A 79 -5.66 12.25 3.56
CA LEU A 79 -5.74 10.81 3.37
C LEU A 79 -7.14 10.27 3.67
N ASP A 80 -7.85 10.85 4.65
CA ASP A 80 -9.20 10.43 5.02
C ASP A 80 -10.24 10.69 3.93
N LYS A 81 -10.05 11.71 3.08
CA LYS A 81 -10.91 11.94 1.92
C LYS A 81 -10.76 10.84 0.88
N LEU A 82 -9.55 10.28 0.72
CA LEU A 82 -9.35 9.14 -0.18
C LEU A 82 -9.98 7.86 0.39
N ARG A 83 -9.86 7.62 1.69
CA ARG A 83 -10.47 6.47 2.38
C ARG A 83 -11.99 6.45 2.31
N SER A 84 -12.60 7.62 2.53
CA SER A 84 -14.05 7.80 2.49
C SER A 84 -14.62 7.86 1.07
N GLY A 85 -13.77 7.92 0.05
CA GLY A 85 -14.17 8.03 -1.35
C GLY A 85 -14.52 9.44 -1.82
N GLU A 86 -14.39 10.46 -0.96
CA GLU A 86 -14.55 11.87 -1.34
C GLU A 86 -13.48 12.31 -2.36
N LEU A 87 -12.24 11.82 -2.21
CA LEU A 87 -11.13 12.07 -3.12
C LEU A 87 -10.94 10.87 -4.07
N VAL A 88 -11.42 11.02 -5.30
CA VAL A 88 -11.34 9.96 -6.33
C VAL A 88 -10.15 10.10 -7.29
N ARG A 89 -9.31 11.14 -7.12
CA ARG A 89 -8.14 11.41 -7.98
C ARG A 89 -6.99 11.98 -7.16
N VAL A 90 -5.78 11.53 -7.44
CA VAL A 90 -4.54 12.06 -6.87
C VAL A 90 -3.60 12.52 -7.99
N ASN A 91 -3.01 13.71 -7.82
CA ASN A 91 -2.11 14.32 -8.80
C ASN A 91 -0.69 14.32 -8.25
N GLY A 92 0.31 14.02 -9.09
CA GLY A 92 1.68 13.93 -8.62
C GLY A 92 2.71 13.61 -9.70
N HIS A 93 3.85 13.12 -9.24
CA HIS A 93 5.02 12.78 -10.06
C HIS A 93 5.42 11.32 -9.80
N VAL A 94 5.97 10.66 -10.82
CA VAL A 94 6.43 9.28 -10.73
C VAL A 94 7.95 9.27 -10.73
N TYR A 95 8.52 8.43 -9.88
CA TYR A 95 9.96 8.26 -9.72
C TYR A 95 10.34 6.80 -9.96
N GLN A 96 11.48 6.59 -10.61
CA GLN A 96 12.20 5.32 -10.60
C GLN A 96 13.02 5.26 -9.31
N GLY A 97 12.74 4.29 -8.45
CA GLY A 97 13.24 4.24 -7.07
C GLY A 97 12.37 5.01 -6.09
N HIS A 98 12.90 5.24 -4.88
CA HIS A 98 12.19 5.89 -3.78
C HIS A 98 12.27 7.41 -3.89
N PHE A 99 11.13 8.10 -3.95
CA PHE A 99 11.09 9.55 -4.21
C PHE A 99 11.84 10.39 -3.17
N GLU A 100 11.91 9.95 -1.90
CA GLU A 100 12.64 10.66 -0.84
C GLU A 100 14.10 10.20 -0.67
N ARG A 101 14.51 9.11 -1.35
CA ARG A 101 15.84 8.50 -1.18
C ARG A 101 16.55 8.36 -2.52
N GLY A 102 16.62 9.47 -3.24
CA GLY A 102 17.42 9.60 -4.47
C GLY A 102 16.78 9.03 -5.74
N GLY A 103 15.47 8.73 -5.74
CA GLY A 103 14.76 8.29 -6.93
C GLY A 103 14.80 9.33 -8.06
N VAL A 104 14.82 8.86 -9.31
CA VAL A 104 14.86 9.71 -10.51
C VAL A 104 13.45 9.97 -11.01
N GLN A 105 13.05 11.23 -11.09
CA GLN A 105 11.73 11.61 -11.60
C GLN A 105 11.58 11.20 -13.08
N ALA A 106 10.60 10.35 -13.38
CA ALA A 106 10.38 9.76 -14.69
C ALA A 106 9.12 10.28 -15.41
N LEU A 107 8.03 10.54 -14.69
CA LEU A 107 6.82 11.18 -15.23
C LEU A 107 6.39 12.36 -14.35
N THR A 108 5.86 13.41 -14.97
CA THR A 108 5.40 14.62 -14.28
C THR A 108 3.94 14.91 -14.54
N GLY A 109 3.25 15.48 -13.55
CA GLY A 109 1.85 15.91 -13.73
C GLY A 109 0.90 14.76 -14.04
N LEU A 110 1.17 13.58 -13.46
CA LEU A 110 0.34 12.41 -13.63
C LEU A 110 -0.89 12.51 -12.71
N THR A 111 -2.07 12.25 -13.25
CA THR A 111 -3.30 12.08 -12.47
C THR A 111 -3.65 10.59 -12.41
N LEU A 112 -3.71 10.05 -11.20
CA LEU A 112 -4.21 8.71 -10.94
C LEU A 112 -5.66 8.81 -10.45
N LYS A 113 -6.58 8.13 -11.12
CA LYS A 113 -7.96 7.93 -10.65
C LYS A 113 -8.00 6.69 -9.76
N VAL A 114 -8.54 6.83 -8.55
CA VAL A 114 -8.81 5.71 -7.64
C VAL A 114 -9.99 4.92 -8.17
N LYS A 115 -9.83 3.60 -8.24
CA LYS A 115 -10.84 2.67 -8.74
C LYS A 115 -11.56 1.99 -7.59
N GLU A 116 -10.78 1.47 -6.64
CA GLU A 116 -11.27 0.67 -5.53
C GLU A 116 -10.24 0.69 -4.40
N ILE A 117 -10.72 0.81 -3.15
CA ILE A 117 -9.90 0.57 -1.96
C ILE A 117 -9.89 -0.93 -1.70
N LEU A 118 -8.69 -1.52 -1.69
CA LEU A 118 -8.47 -2.96 -1.53
C LEU A 118 -8.09 -3.33 -0.08
N LEU A 119 -7.46 -2.41 0.64
CA LEU A 119 -7.12 -2.55 2.06
C LEU A 119 -7.11 -1.16 2.72
N ASP A 120 -7.70 -1.06 3.91
CA ASP A 120 -7.62 0.09 4.80
C ASP A 120 -7.52 -0.42 6.24
N GLU A 121 -6.29 -0.62 6.70
CA GLU A 121 -6.02 -1.15 8.04
C GLU A 121 -5.01 -0.25 8.77
N PRO A 122 -5.21 0.02 10.08
CA PRO A 122 -4.18 0.70 10.86
C PRO A 122 -2.93 -0.17 10.95
N VAL A 123 -1.75 0.46 10.97
CA VAL A 123 -0.56 -0.23 11.46
C VAL A 123 -0.78 -0.47 12.95
N ALA A 124 -0.80 -1.74 13.35
CA ALA A 124 -1.23 -2.16 14.67
C ALA A 124 -0.07 -2.74 15.48
N LEU A 125 -0.16 -2.62 16.80
CA LEU A 125 0.69 -3.34 17.75
C LEU A 125 0.24 -4.81 17.78
N ALA A 126 0.70 -5.58 16.80
CA ALA A 126 0.43 -7.00 16.63
C ALA A 126 1.71 -7.73 16.24
N ASP A 127 1.72 -9.06 16.38
CA ASP A 127 2.86 -9.87 15.95
C ASP A 127 3.00 -9.88 14.42
N ASN A 128 4.24 -9.87 13.93
CA ASN A 128 4.54 -10.06 12.52
C ASN A 128 4.21 -11.50 12.07
N GLY A 129 4.39 -11.76 10.77
CA GLY A 129 4.21 -13.10 10.20
C GLY A 129 2.81 -13.42 9.71
N HIS A 130 1.99 -12.39 9.54
CA HIS A 130 0.70 -12.49 8.88
C HIS A 130 0.70 -11.68 7.58
N TYR A 131 -0.04 -12.17 6.59
CA TYR A 131 -0.28 -11.47 5.34
C TYR A 131 -1.77 -11.34 5.07
N TYR A 132 -2.21 -10.18 4.62
CA TYR A 132 -3.50 -10.05 3.96
C TYR A 132 -3.40 -10.68 2.58
N VAL A 133 -4.31 -11.60 2.26
CA VAL A 133 -4.53 -12.13 0.92
C VAL A 133 -5.67 -11.35 0.30
N ILE A 134 -5.36 -10.56 -0.72
CA ILE A 134 -6.31 -9.68 -1.42
C ILE A 134 -6.52 -10.21 -2.84
N PRO A 135 -7.69 -10.78 -3.17
CA PRO A 135 -8.02 -11.21 -4.52
C PRO A 135 -8.04 -10.03 -5.50
N LEU A 136 -7.31 -10.14 -6.61
CA LEU A 136 -7.26 -9.11 -7.67
C LEU A 136 -7.94 -9.57 -8.96
N THR A 137 -7.81 -10.85 -9.28
CA THR A 137 -8.50 -11.55 -10.37
C THR A 137 -8.97 -12.91 -9.86
N MET A 138 -9.62 -13.70 -10.74
CA MET A 138 -10.04 -15.08 -10.41
C MET A 138 -8.89 -16.00 -9.97
N ASN A 139 -7.65 -15.74 -10.43
CA ASN A 139 -6.51 -16.62 -10.18
C ASN A 139 -5.31 -15.89 -9.53
N ASP A 140 -5.44 -14.60 -9.24
CA ASP A 140 -4.33 -13.75 -8.81
C ASP A 140 -4.71 -12.92 -7.60
N CYS A 141 -3.80 -12.86 -6.65
CA CYS A 141 -3.93 -12.02 -5.47
C CYS A 141 -2.63 -11.28 -5.18
N LEU A 142 -2.82 -10.22 -4.40
CA LEU A 142 -1.76 -9.53 -3.70
C LEU A 142 -1.68 -10.08 -2.28
N LEU A 143 -0.49 -10.55 -1.89
CA LEU A 143 -0.16 -10.71 -0.49
C LEU A 143 0.46 -9.42 0.02
N VAL A 144 -0.01 -8.95 1.16
CA VAL A 144 0.45 -7.72 1.82
C VAL A 144 0.84 -8.08 3.23
N HIS A 145 2.10 -7.87 3.61
CA HIS A 145 2.54 -8.12 4.98
C HIS A 145 1.71 -7.26 5.94
N LYS A 146 1.14 -7.87 6.97
CA LYS A 146 0.46 -7.15 8.05
C LYS A 146 1.53 -6.58 8.97
N ILE A 147 1.75 -5.27 8.87
CA ILE A 147 2.80 -4.59 9.63
C ILE A 147 2.44 -4.62 11.12
N GLY A 148 3.30 -5.28 11.88
CA GLY A 148 3.18 -5.44 13.33
C GLY A 148 4.21 -4.61 14.10
N HIS A 149 4.66 -5.16 15.23
CA HIS A 149 5.73 -4.58 16.04
C HIS A 149 7.05 -4.47 15.28
N LEU A 150 7.82 -3.43 15.60
CA LEU A 150 9.21 -3.32 15.16
C LEU A 150 10.07 -4.38 15.88
N PRO A 151 11.10 -4.93 15.22
CA PRO A 151 11.42 -4.73 13.80
C PRO A 151 10.36 -5.38 12.89
N SER A 152 10.04 -4.72 11.79
CA SER A 152 9.04 -5.16 10.81
C SER A 152 9.50 -4.84 9.39
N PHE A 153 8.57 -4.88 8.43
CA PHE A 153 8.80 -4.52 7.02
C PHE A 153 7.46 -4.31 6.31
N ASP A 154 7.46 -3.59 5.19
CA ASP A 154 6.34 -3.58 4.24
C ASP A 154 6.69 -4.46 3.04
N GLN A 155 5.82 -5.40 2.67
CA GLN A 155 6.07 -6.30 1.56
C GLN A 155 4.79 -6.60 0.78
N LEU A 156 4.90 -6.48 -0.54
CA LEU A 156 3.88 -6.88 -1.48
C LEU A 156 4.39 -8.01 -2.37
N ILE A 157 3.58 -9.06 -2.52
CA ILE A 157 3.89 -10.23 -3.34
C ILE A 157 2.71 -10.54 -4.25
N HIS A 158 3.02 -10.85 -5.51
CA HIS A 158 2.06 -11.48 -6.41
C HIS A 158 2.03 -12.98 -6.13
N ALA A 159 0.83 -13.51 -5.88
CA ALA A 159 0.60 -14.93 -5.70
C ALA A 159 -0.57 -15.42 -6.56
N LYS A 160 -0.60 -16.73 -6.84
CA LYS A 160 -1.79 -17.39 -7.38
C LYS A 160 -2.68 -17.86 -6.24
N CYS A 161 -3.94 -17.48 -6.27
CA CYS A 161 -4.99 -18.02 -5.41
C CYS A 161 -6.25 -18.24 -6.22
N ARG A 162 -7.05 -19.24 -5.82
CA ARG A 162 -8.44 -19.32 -6.24
C ARG A 162 -9.27 -18.88 -5.06
N ASP A 163 -9.73 -17.64 -5.12
CA ASP A 163 -10.56 -17.05 -4.09
C ASP A 163 -11.71 -16.33 -4.78
N GLN A 164 -12.94 -16.62 -4.34
CA GLN A 164 -14.14 -15.95 -4.83
C GLN A 164 -14.62 -14.89 -3.85
N THR A 165 -13.96 -14.76 -2.70
CA THR A 165 -14.27 -13.72 -1.72
C THR A 165 -13.75 -12.37 -2.23
N THR A 166 -14.44 -11.30 -1.88
CA THR A 166 -13.99 -9.92 -2.16
C THR A 166 -13.28 -9.30 -0.98
N LEU A 167 -13.27 -9.98 0.17
CA LEU A 167 -12.71 -9.46 1.42
C LEU A 167 -11.29 -9.99 1.64
N PRO A 168 -10.36 -9.15 2.12
CA PRO A 168 -9.06 -9.61 2.55
C PRO A 168 -9.18 -10.68 3.65
N ARG A 169 -8.39 -11.74 3.53
CA ARG A 169 -8.24 -12.76 4.59
C ARG A 169 -6.82 -12.82 5.09
N LEU A 170 -6.62 -13.26 6.33
CA LEU A 170 -5.28 -13.45 6.87
C LEU A 170 -4.69 -14.81 6.47
N LEU A 171 -3.39 -14.79 6.18
CA LEU A 171 -2.53 -15.94 5.99
C LEU A 171 -1.42 -15.88 7.03
N ASP A 172 -1.34 -16.87 7.90
CA ASP A 172 -0.17 -17.09 8.74
C ASP A 172 0.97 -17.65 7.87
N SER A 173 2.10 -16.96 7.90
CA SER A 173 3.30 -17.31 7.15
C SER A 173 4.27 -18.20 7.91
N ALA A 174 4.02 -18.43 9.21
CA ALA A 174 4.87 -19.15 10.14
C ALA A 174 6.31 -18.58 10.27
N THR A 175 6.54 -17.34 9.81
CA THR A 175 7.81 -16.64 9.93
C THR A 175 7.57 -15.13 10.09
N ASP A 176 8.41 -14.49 10.88
CA ASP A 176 8.46 -13.03 11.06
C ASP A 176 9.39 -12.33 10.04
N LYS A 177 9.84 -13.05 9.00
CA LYS A 177 10.77 -12.55 7.98
C LYS A 177 10.06 -12.29 6.66
N PRO A 178 10.61 -11.42 5.79
CA PRO A 178 10.09 -11.24 4.43
C PRO A 178 9.99 -12.56 3.69
N LEU A 179 8.82 -12.79 3.09
CA LEU A 179 8.56 -13.99 2.30
C LEU A 179 9.34 -13.96 0.98
N ASP A 180 9.83 -15.13 0.59
CA ASP A 180 10.49 -15.35 -0.69
C ASP A 180 9.88 -16.56 -1.42
N LYS A 181 10.44 -16.90 -2.59
CA LYS A 181 9.93 -18.00 -3.41
C LYS A 181 10.12 -19.39 -2.76
N ILE A 182 11.06 -19.55 -1.85
CA ILE A 182 11.34 -20.85 -1.20
C ILE A 182 10.51 -21.05 0.07
N THR A 183 9.86 -19.98 0.56
CA THR A 183 9.02 -20.08 1.73
C THR A 183 7.81 -20.98 1.45
N ALA A 184 7.64 -22.02 2.27
CA ALA A 184 6.58 -23.00 2.12
C ALA A 184 5.23 -22.39 2.52
N LEU A 185 4.45 -21.97 1.53
CA LEU A 185 3.11 -21.42 1.74
C LEU A 185 2.05 -22.32 1.12
N ARG A 186 0.84 -22.28 1.68
CA ARG A 186 -0.35 -22.90 1.06
C ARG A 186 -0.83 -22.18 -0.21
N ILE A 187 -0.16 -21.08 -0.57
CA ILE A 187 -0.44 -20.26 -1.72
C ILE A 187 0.79 -20.20 -2.62
N GLN A 188 0.60 -20.20 -3.94
CA GLN A 188 1.71 -20.23 -4.88
C GLN A 188 2.29 -18.83 -5.05
N PHE A 189 3.52 -18.62 -4.56
CA PHE A 189 4.31 -17.41 -4.81
C PHE A 189 4.63 -17.27 -6.31
N VAL A 190 4.37 -16.10 -6.89
CA VAL A 190 4.75 -15.78 -8.28
C VAL A 190 6.01 -14.92 -8.30
N ARG A 191 5.96 -13.72 -7.68
CA ARG A 191 7.09 -12.79 -7.57
C ARG A 191 6.92 -11.81 -6.42
N SER A 192 8.03 -11.33 -5.86
CA SER A 192 8.02 -10.14 -5.02
C SER A 192 7.77 -8.89 -5.87
N LEU A 193 6.96 -7.97 -5.38
CA LEU A 193 6.61 -6.72 -6.06
C LEU A 193 7.22 -5.50 -5.37
N TYR A 194 7.33 -5.53 -4.05
CA TYR A 194 7.90 -4.47 -3.24
C TYR A 194 8.34 -5.03 -1.88
N LEU A 195 9.43 -4.48 -1.34
CA LEU A 195 9.92 -4.75 0.00
C LEU A 195 10.58 -3.49 0.55
N GLU A 196 10.18 -3.08 1.75
CA GLU A 196 10.75 -1.98 2.52
C GLU A 196 11.07 -2.44 3.94
N THR A 197 12.29 -2.20 4.37
CA THR A 197 12.79 -2.61 5.68
C THR A 197 13.42 -1.44 6.45
N GLN A 198 13.84 -0.37 5.77
CA GLN A 198 14.62 0.71 6.37
C GLN A 198 13.80 1.54 7.36
N ASP A 199 12.53 1.77 7.06
CA ASP A 199 11.63 2.55 7.92
C ASP A 199 11.04 1.72 9.08
N PHE A 200 11.41 0.43 9.18
CA PHE A 200 10.85 -0.54 10.12
C PHE A 200 11.89 -1.24 11.00
N ILE A 201 13.06 -0.62 11.18
CA ILE A 201 14.06 -1.05 12.16
C ILE A 201 13.74 -0.50 13.56
N GLU A 202 14.19 -1.18 14.61
CA GLU A 202 14.22 -0.57 15.95
C GLU A 202 15.22 0.60 15.96
N PRO A 203 14.94 1.71 16.68
CA PRO A 203 15.88 2.82 16.84
C PRO A 203 17.20 2.42 17.51
#